data_AF-A0A3D0D0J9-F1
#
_entry.id   AF-A0A3D0D0J9-F1
#
_cell.length_a   1.000
_cell.length_b   1.000
_cell.length_c   1.000
_cell.angle_alpha   90.00
_cell.angle_beta   90.00
_cell.angle_gamma   90.00
#
_symmetry.space_group_name_H-M   'P 1'
#
loop_
_entity.id
_entity.type
_entity.pdbx_description
1 polymer ?
#
loop_
_entity_poly.entity_id
_entity_poly.type
_entity_poly.pdbx_seq_one_letter_code
_entity_poly.pdbx_strand_id
1 'polypeptide(L)'
;MAMVAGFVAAVGLGLALPVARTDPLELTRVAGLLLGSVVALAAGWIDDRWELGPGPQFAAQFLLAAIAIGTTIFIKHVNNPFGSGFLWHPTAGFPLWIVVPL
;
A
#
# COMPACT_ATOMS: atom_id res chain seq x y z
N MET A 1 -5.37 -17.07 6.49
CA MET A 1 -5.29 -16.59 7.89
C MET A 1 -3.88 -16.57 8.46
N ALA A 2 -3.08 -17.64 8.34
CA ALA A 2 -1.68 -17.64 8.84
C ALA A 2 -0.82 -16.49 8.25
N MET A 3 -0.95 -16.21 6.96
CA MET A 3 -0.24 -15.11 6.28
C MET A 3 -0.61 -13.72 6.83
N VAL A 4 -1.90 -13.48 7.10
CA VAL A 4 -2.40 -12.21 7.64
C VAL A 4 -1.90 -12.01 9.07
N ALA A 5 -1.99 -13.06 9.90
CA ALA A 5 -1.47 -13.02 11.26
C ALA A 5 0.03 -12.73 11.28
N GLY A 6 0.80 -13.40 10.40
CA GLY A 6 2.24 -13.14 10.26
C GLY A 6 2.54 -11.71 9.82
N PHE A 7 1.79 -11.19 8.85
CA PHE A 7 1.91 -9.80 8.39
C PHE A 7 1.61 -8.78 9.50
N VAL A 8 0.47 -8.93 10.19
CA VAL A 8 0.06 -8.03 11.28
C VAL A 8 1.05 -8.10 12.44
N ALA A 9 1.54 -9.30 12.78
CA ALA A 9 2.57 -9.47 13.82
C ALA A 9 3.88 -8.79 13.44
N ALA A 10 4.31 -8.89 12.19
CA ALA A 10 5.52 -8.22 11.70
C ALA A 10 5.39 -6.69 11.74
N VAL A 11 4.24 -6.14 11.31
CA VAL A 11 3.95 -4.70 11.42
C VAL A 11 3.96 -4.25 12.88
N GLY A 12 3.30 -5.00 13.77
CA GLY A 12 3.26 -4.71 15.21
C GLY A 12 4.65 -4.74 15.85
N LEU A 13 5.47 -5.74 15.50
CA LEU A 13 6.86 -5.83 15.94
C LEU A 13 7.68 -4.62 15.46
N GLY A 14 7.54 -4.24 14.18
CA GLY A 14 8.22 -3.07 13.61
C GLY A 14 7.87 -1.78 14.34
N LEU A 15 6.60 -1.60 14.72
CA LEU A 15 6.14 -0.44 15.50
C LEU A 15 6.60 -0.44 16.96
N ALA A 16 6.86 -1.62 17.54
CA ALA A 16 7.30 -1.79 18.92
C ALA A 16 8.82 -1.62 19.10
N LEU A 17 9.59 -1.84 18.03
CA LEU A 17 11.03 -1.58 18.05
C LEU A 17 11.30 -0.07 18.16
N PRO A 18 12.34 0.36 18.90
CA PRO A 18 12.69 1.76 19.10
C PRO A 18 13.40 2.35 17.86
N VAL A 19 12.77 2.24 16.69
CA VAL A 19 13.25 2.83 15.44
C VAL A 19 12.73 4.28 15.37
N ALA A 20 13.63 5.22 15.09
CA ALA A 20 13.25 6.61 14.94
C ALA A 20 12.32 6.78 13.73
N ARG A 21 11.14 7.35 13.96
CA ARG A 21 10.19 7.70 12.89
C ARG A 21 10.66 8.96 12.18
N THR A 22 10.97 8.85 10.90
CA THR A 22 11.43 9.99 10.08
C THR A 22 10.29 10.67 9.31
N ASP A 23 9.11 10.04 9.26
CA ASP A 23 7.94 10.56 8.54
C ASP A 23 6.78 10.82 9.50
N PRO A 24 6.25 12.06 9.59
CA PRO A 24 5.14 12.39 10.47
C PRO A 24 3.83 11.66 10.11
N LEU A 25 3.67 11.17 8.88
CA LEU A 25 2.49 10.45 8.40
C LEU A 25 2.69 8.93 8.39
N GLU A 26 3.79 8.42 8.94
CA GLU A 26 4.07 6.98 8.99
C GLU A 26 2.90 6.19 9.60
N LEU A 27 2.37 6.62 10.75
CA LEU A 27 1.26 5.92 11.40
C LEU A 27 -0.04 6.00 10.58
N THR A 28 -0.29 7.10 9.88
CA THR A 28 -1.45 7.23 8.98
C THR A 28 -1.37 6.21 7.85
N ARG A 29 -0.18 6.04 7.27
CA ARG A 29 0.05 5.04 6.20
C ARG A 29 -0.04 3.62 6.72
N VAL A 30 0.51 3.34 7.90
CA VAL A 30 0.41 2.02 8.53
C VAL A 30 -1.05 1.68 8.86
N ALA A 31 -1.81 2.64 9.40
CA ALA A 31 -3.25 2.47 9.63
C ALA A 31 -4.01 2.20 8.32
N GLY A 32 -3.68 2.94 7.26
CA GLY A 32 -4.24 2.71 5.93
C GLY A 32 -3.89 1.35 5.34
N LEU A 33 -2.66 0.89 5.52
CA LEU A 33 -2.19 -0.41 5.07
C LEU A 33 -2.93 -1.55 5.77
N LEU A 34 -3.10 -1.45 7.10
CA LEU A 34 -3.85 -2.44 7.88
C LEU A 34 -5.33 -2.44 7.51
N LEU A 35 -5.95 -1.26 7.37
CA LEU A 35 -7.34 -1.12 6.92
C LEU A 35 -7.53 -1.72 5.52
N GLY A 36 -6.69 -1.35 4.56
CA GLY A 36 -6.72 -1.86 3.20
C GLY A 36 -6.52 -3.38 3.17
N SER A 37 -5.64 -3.93 4.01
CA SER A 37 -5.43 -5.38 4.11
C SER A 37 -6.69 -6.11 4.60
N VAL A 38 -7.39 -5.57 5.61
CA VAL A 38 -8.65 -6.14 6.10
C VAL A 38 -9.73 -6.09 5.02
N VAL A 39 -9.85 -4.97 4.30
CA VAL A 39 -10.81 -4.81 3.20
C VAL A 39 -10.51 -5.78 2.06
N ALA A 40 -9.23 -5.93 1.68
CA ALA A 40 -8.81 -6.86 0.63
C ALA A 40 -9.11 -8.32 1.00
N LEU A 41 -8.89 -8.70 2.26
CA LEU A 41 -9.23 -10.04 2.75
C LEU A 41 -10.73 -10.29 2.73
N ALA A 42 -11.53 -9.30 3.15
CA ALA A 42 -12.99 -9.42 3.10
C ALA A 42 -13.46 -9.56 1.65
N ALA A 43 -12.95 -8.72 0.74
CA ALA A 43 -13.29 -8.79 -0.68
C ALA A 43 -12.91 -10.13 -1.31
N GLY A 44 -11.71 -10.65 -1.03
CA GLY A 44 -11.27 -11.96 -1.51
C GLY A 44 -12.13 -13.10 -0.94
N TRP A 45 -12.46 -13.07 0.35
CA TRP A 45 -13.32 -14.09 0.96
C TRP A 45 -14.76 -14.07 0.40
N ILE A 46 -15.29 -12.88 0.12
CA ILE A 46 -16.56 -12.66 -0.55
C ILE A 46 -16.50 -13.24 -1.98
N ASP A 47 -15.44 -12.93 -2.73
CA ASP A 47 -15.22 -13.42 -4.09
C ASP A 47 -15.13 -14.95 -4.14
N ASP A 48 -14.33 -15.55 -3.27
CA ASP A 48 -14.19 -17.01 -3.15
C ASP A 48 -15.53 -17.69 -2.86
N ARG A 49 -16.44 -17.03 -2.11
CA ARG A 49 -17.72 -17.62 -1.69
C ARG A 49 -18.82 -17.51 -2.76
N TRP A 50 -18.77 -16.46 -3.58
CA TRP A 50 -19.83 -16.10 -4.52
C TRP A 50 -19.41 -16.05 -5.98
N GLU A 51 -18.14 -16.32 -6.27
CA GLU A 51 -17.55 -16.30 -7.62
C GLU A 51 -17.94 -15.03 -8.37
N LEU A 52 -17.56 -13.88 -7.82
CA LEU A 52 -18.07 -12.61 -8.33
C LEU A 52 -17.57 -12.35 -9.75
N GLY A 53 -18.42 -11.71 -10.55
CA GLY A 53 -18.02 -11.22 -11.86
C GLY A 53 -17.02 -10.06 -11.79
N PRO A 54 -16.52 -9.59 -12.94
CA PRO A 54 -15.49 -8.54 -13.00
C PRO A 54 -15.93 -7.20 -12.42
N GLY A 55 -17.23 -6.87 -12.43
CA GLY A 55 -17.75 -5.60 -11.93
C GLY A 55 -17.50 -5.39 -10.42
N PRO A 56 -18.01 -6.28 -9.55
CA PRO A 56 -17.73 -6.22 -8.11
C PRO A 56 -16.23 -6.28 -7.76
N GLN A 57 -15.43 -7.07 -8.49
CA GLN A 57 -13.98 -7.11 -8.29
C GLN A 57 -13.33 -5.75 -8.59
N PHE A 58 -13.75 -5.07 -9.67
CA PHE A 58 -13.29 -3.72 -9.98
C PHE A 58 -13.69 -2.72 -8.90
N ALA A 59 -14.92 -2.81 -8.36
CA ALA A 59 -15.36 -1.95 -7.26
C ALA A 59 -14.51 -2.16 -5.98
N ALA A 60 -14.14 -3.40 -5.67
CA ALA A 60 -13.25 -3.69 -4.56
C ALA A 60 -11.84 -3.08 -4.78
N GLN A 61 -11.28 -3.20 -5.99
CA GLN A 61 -9.99 -2.57 -6.32
C GLN A 61 -10.06 -1.04 -6.24
N PHE A 62 -11.15 -0.45 -6.71
CA PHE A 62 -11.37 0.99 -6.61
C PHE A 62 -11.44 1.46 -5.15
N LEU A 63 -12.13 0.71 -4.28
CA LEU A 63 -12.17 0.99 -2.85
C LEU A 63 -10.78 0.90 -2.20
N LEU A 64 -10.00 -0.12 -2.54
CA LEU A 64 -8.64 -0.28 -2.03
C LEU A 64 -7.73 0.88 -2.48
N ALA A 65 -7.85 1.31 -3.74
CA ALA A 65 -7.14 2.48 -4.25
C ALA A 65 -7.54 3.77 -3.50
N ALA A 66 -8.83 3.97 -3.24
CA ALA A 66 -9.32 5.11 -2.46
C ALA A 66 -8.76 5.12 -1.02
N ILE A 67 -8.67 3.96 -0.37
CA ILE A 67 -8.05 3.82 0.96
C ILE A 67 -6.56 4.20 0.89
N ALA A 68 -5.83 3.69 -0.10
CA ALA A 68 -4.40 4.00 -0.27
C ALA A 68 -4.15 5.50 -0.49
N ILE A 69 -4.93 6.13 -1.37
CA ILE A 69 -4.85 7.57 -1.65
C ILE A 69 -5.21 8.38 -0.39
N GLY A 70 -6.33 8.05 0.26
CA GLY A 70 -6.79 8.75 1.46
C GLY A 70 -5.85 8.63 2.66
N THR A 71 -5.02 7.58 2.70
CA THR A 71 -4.04 7.33 3.76
C THR A 71 -2.61 7.70 3.36
N THR A 72 -2.44 8.34 2.20
CA THR A 72 -1.15 8.82 1.68
C THR A 72 -0.13 7.71 1.40
N ILE A 73 -0.58 6.51 1.06
CA ILE A 73 0.29 5.42 0.59
C ILE A 73 0.60 5.69 -0.88
N PHE A 74 1.77 6.28 -1.14
CA PHE A 74 2.28 6.46 -2.50
C PHE A 74 3.79 6.26 -2.53
N ILE A 75 4.28 5.78 -3.67
CA ILE A 75 5.71 5.66 -3.93
C ILE A 75 6.17 6.96 -4.58
N LYS A 76 7.11 7.67 -3.94
CA LYS A 76 7.66 8.91 -4.50
C LYS A 76 8.90 8.68 -5.36
N HIS A 77 9.72 7.71 -4.98
CA HIS A 77 10.99 7.41 -5.63
C HIS A 77 11.19 5.91 -5.75
N VAL A 78 11.90 5.51 -6.80
CA VAL A 78 12.33 4.13 -7.04
C VAL A 78 13.85 4.13 -7.02
N ASN A 79 14.47 3.22 -6.25
CA ASN A 79 15.91 3.06 -6.25
C ASN A 79 16.40 2.48 -7.58
N ASN A 80 17.59 2.89 -8.02
CA ASN A 80 18.19 2.35 -9.25
C ASN A 80 18.64 0.89 -9.02
N PRO A 81 18.09 -0.11 -9.74
CA PRO A 81 18.48 -1.51 -9.54
C PRO A 81 19.87 -1.85 -10.12
N PHE A 82 20.46 -0.96 -10.92
CA PHE A 82 21.75 -1.17 -11.61
C PHE A 82 22.89 -0.32 -11.04
N GLY A 83 22.67 0.43 -9.96
CA GLY A 83 23.70 1.31 -9.41
C GLY A 83 23.22 2.11 -8.20
N SER A 84 24.01 3.10 -7.78
CA SER A 84 23.64 3.98 -6.68
C SER A 84 22.63 5.06 -7.09
N GLY A 85 21.76 5.46 -6.17
CA GLY A 85 20.83 6.58 -6.33
C GLY A 85 19.41 6.16 -6.76
N PHE A 86 18.62 7.15 -7.20
CA PHE A 86 17.27 6.94 -7.68
C PHE A 86 17.24 6.68 -9.19
N LEU A 87 16.25 5.92 -9.66
CA LEU A 87 16.09 5.54 -11.06
C LEU A 87 15.81 6.74 -11.99
N TRP A 88 15.09 7.75 -11.49
CA TRP A 88 14.65 8.91 -12.28
C TRP A 88 15.28 10.22 -11.80
N HIS A 89 14.67 10.88 -10.81
CA HIS A 89 15.18 12.15 -10.30
C HIS A 89 15.17 12.18 -8.76
N PRO A 90 16.25 12.66 -8.10
CA PRO A 90 16.33 12.66 -6.64
C PRO A 90 15.35 13.59 -5.93
N THR A 91 14.90 14.65 -6.60
CA THR A 91 14.01 15.68 -6.04
C THR A 91 12.63 15.71 -6.68
N ALA A 92 12.53 15.35 -7.97
CA ALA A 92 11.29 15.41 -8.73
C ALA A 92 10.52 14.07 -8.71
N GLY A 93 11.16 12.97 -8.28
CA GLY A 93 10.51 11.66 -8.24
C GLY A 93 10.27 11.09 -9.64
N PHE A 94 9.05 10.62 -9.89
CA PHE A 94 8.63 10.09 -11.18
C PHE A 94 8.52 11.20 -12.25
N PRO A 95 8.81 10.89 -13.53
CA PRO A 95 8.55 11.79 -14.65
C PRO A 95 7.07 12.20 -14.73
N LEU A 96 6.80 13.43 -15.18
CA LEU A 96 5.43 13.97 -15.28
C LEU A 96 4.50 13.08 -16.12
N TRP A 97 4.99 12.43 -17.17
CA TRP A 97 4.16 11.54 -18.01
C TRP A 97 3.74 10.23 -17.31
N ILE A 98 4.36 9.87 -16.18
CA ILE A 98 3.92 8.77 -15.29
C ILE A 98 2.92 9.28 -14.25
N VAL A 99 3.07 10.53 -13.80
CA VAL A 99 2.26 11.11 -12.72
C VAL A 99 0.95 11.72 -13.22
N VAL A 100 0.95 12.32 -14.41
CA VAL A 100 -0.20 13.04 -14.99
C VAL A 100 -1.37 12.15 -15.46
N PRO A 101 -1.20 10.87 -15.85
CA PRO A 101 -2.33 10.00 -16.14
C PRO A 101 -2.93 9.28 -14.91
N LEU A 102 -2.42 9.53 -13.69
CA LEU A 102 -2.88 8.90 -12.44
C LEU A 102 -3.77 9.82 -11.59
#